data_AF-A0A925G5Z9-F1
#
_entry.id   AF-A0A925G5Z9-F1
#
_cell.length_a   1.000
_cell.length_b   1.000
_cell.length_c   1.000
_cell.angle_alpha   90.00
_cell.angle_beta   90.00
_cell.angle_gamma   90.00
#
_symmetry.space_group_name_H-M   'P 1'
#
loop_
_entity.id
_entity.type
_entity.pdbx_description
1 polymer ?
#
loop_
_entity_poly.entity_id
_entity_poly.type
_entity_poly.pdbx_seq_one_letter_code
_entity_poly.pdbx_strand_id
1 'polypeptide(L)'
;QNQNTIGTGINGKLGVIFRPADFVRLGATLETPTWYTIDDSYTEVLDTKYGTTGVDSQFVNDSQTYDFSYKLRTPLKATAGIGLFVNKQGFISADVDYVDYSKISFSSVDNLNSDVISENNSEVINTYKSAVNYRLGAEYKIQNIMLRAGYGVKGSPYKEPKNSTALKTETFSGGLGYRINNYYIDLAYQNVSYNADFRPYTLAAGKSPSANVKNTRSNIFLTIGSRF
;
A
#
# COMPACT_ATOMS: atom_id res chain seq x y z
N GLN A 1 9.57 22.17 12.24
CA GLN A 1 8.79 21.79 11.04
C GLN A 1 7.59 20.98 11.51
N ASN A 2 6.39 21.28 11.00
CA ASN A 2 5.16 20.54 11.22
C ASN A 2 4.40 20.44 9.90
N GLN A 3 3.89 19.25 9.55
CA GLN A 3 3.09 19.04 8.35
C GLN A 3 1.78 18.38 8.74
N ASN A 4 0.67 18.98 8.32
CA ASN A 4 -0.67 18.44 8.48
C ASN A 4 -1.29 18.22 7.11
N THR A 5 -1.82 17.02 6.86
CA THR A 5 -2.43 16.63 5.59
C THR A 5 -3.81 16.08 5.87
N ILE A 6 -4.84 16.73 5.33
CA ILE A 6 -6.23 16.29 5.44
C ILE A 6 -6.75 16.00 4.03
N GLY A 7 -7.47 14.90 3.85
CA GLY A 7 -7.99 14.55 2.54
C GLY A 7 -9.35 13.88 2.60
N THR A 8 -10.17 14.16 1.58
CA THR A 8 -11.44 13.47 1.34
C THR A 8 -11.39 12.80 -0.01
N GLY A 9 -12.04 11.64 -0.16
CA GLY A 9 -12.06 10.96 -1.45
C GLY A 9 -13.19 9.96 -1.61
N ILE A 10 -13.49 9.66 -2.87
CA ILE A 10 -14.56 8.74 -3.27
C ILE A 10 -14.05 7.74 -4.30
N ASN A 11 -14.50 6.49 -4.20
CA ASN A 11 -14.29 5.46 -5.21
C ASN A 11 -15.52 4.54 -5.32
N GLY A 12 -15.53 3.71 -6.36
CA GLY A 12 -16.53 2.68 -6.58
C GLY A 12 -15.87 1.32 -6.84
N LYS A 13 -16.59 0.26 -6.50
CA LYS A 13 -16.13 -1.12 -6.71
C LYS A 13 -17.28 -1.99 -7.17
N LEU A 14 -17.06 -2.73 -8.25
CA LEU A 14 -18.01 -3.69 -8.80
C LEU A 14 -17.34 -5.05 -8.91
N GLY A 15 -18.04 -6.11 -8.47
CA GLY A 15 -17.55 -7.48 -8.53
C GLY A 15 -18.61 -8.43 -9.06
N VAL A 16 -18.19 -9.41 -9.85
CA VAL A 16 -19.03 -10.49 -10.37
C VAL A 16 -18.40 -11.82 -9.98
N ILE A 17 -19.23 -12.77 -9.57
CA ILE A 17 -18.81 -14.14 -9.28
C ILE A 17 -19.64 -15.08 -10.14
N PHE A 18 -18.96 -15.91 -10.93
CA PHE A 18 -19.57 -16.97 -11.72
C PHE A 18 -19.23 -18.34 -11.11
N ARG A 19 -20.21 -19.24 -11.10
CA ARG A 19 -20.08 -20.59 -10.50
C ARG A 19 -20.44 -21.64 -11.55
N PRO A 20 -19.48 -22.07 -12.40
CA PRO A 20 -19.76 -23.07 -13.43
C PRO A 20 -20.04 -24.46 -12.86
N ALA A 21 -19.58 -24.73 -11.64
CA ALA A 21 -19.87 -25.94 -10.88
C ALA A 21 -19.88 -25.61 -9.37
N ASP A 22 -20.48 -26.47 -8.55
CA ASP A 22 -20.58 -26.23 -7.09
C ASP A 22 -19.21 -26.08 -6.40
N PHE A 23 -18.20 -26.78 -6.93
CA PHE A 23 -16.83 -26.75 -6.43
C PHE A 23 -15.96 -25.65 -7.07
N VAL A 24 -16.46 -24.87 -8.03
CA VAL A 24 -15.68 -23.84 -8.75
C VAL A 24 -16.32 -22.47 -8.60
N ARG A 25 -15.52 -21.47 -8.23
CA ARG A 25 -15.91 -20.07 -8.25
C ARG A 25 -14.89 -19.26 -9.03
N LEU A 26 -15.37 -18.50 -10.00
CA LEU A 26 -14.58 -17.54 -10.78
C LEU A 26 -15.03 -16.15 -10.36
N GLY A 27 -14.10 -15.31 -9.92
CA GLY A 27 -14.35 -13.95 -9.49
C GLY A 27 -13.66 -12.96 -10.41
N ALA A 28 -14.36 -11.87 -10.75
CA ALA A 28 -13.77 -10.70 -11.37
C ALA A 28 -14.22 -9.46 -10.60
N THR A 29 -13.32 -8.51 -10.38
CA THR A 29 -13.61 -7.27 -9.67
C THR A 29 -12.91 -6.12 -10.33
N LEU A 30 -13.62 -5.00 -10.47
CA LEU A 30 -13.10 -3.74 -10.96
C LEU A 30 -13.30 -2.67 -9.89
N GLU A 31 -12.22 -2.00 -9.53
CA GLU A 31 -12.22 -0.88 -8.60
C GLU A 31 -11.82 0.37 -9.38
N THR A 32 -12.69 1.39 -9.35
CA THR A 32 -12.42 2.66 -10.02
C THR A 32 -11.23 3.36 -9.36
N PRO A 33 -10.59 4.31 -10.06
CA PRO A 33 -9.79 5.33 -9.40
C PRO A 33 -10.51 5.88 -8.16
N THR A 34 -9.73 6.17 -7.13
CA THR A 34 -10.16 7.04 -6.05
C THR A 34 -9.81 8.46 -6.43
N TRP A 35 -10.81 9.34 -6.39
CA TRP A 35 -10.61 10.78 -6.56
C TRP A 35 -10.50 11.41 -5.19
N TYR A 36 -9.32 11.93 -4.87
CA TYR A 36 -9.04 12.63 -3.63
C TYR A 36 -8.96 14.14 -3.86
N THR A 37 -9.42 14.90 -2.87
CA THR A 37 -9.03 16.30 -2.65
C THR A 37 -8.24 16.33 -1.35
N ILE A 38 -7.04 16.88 -1.41
CA ILE A 38 -6.07 16.91 -0.30
C ILE A 38 -5.71 18.36 -0.02
N ASP A 39 -5.77 18.72 1.26
CA ASP A 39 -5.38 20.00 1.82
C ASP A 39 -4.15 19.77 2.72
N ASP A 40 -3.02 20.29 2.28
CA ASP A 40 -1.75 20.25 3.02
C ASP A 40 -1.48 21.61 3.67
N SER A 41 -1.11 21.59 4.94
CA SER A 41 -0.61 22.75 5.67
C SER A 41 0.77 22.44 6.22
N TYR A 42 1.76 23.17 5.71
CA TYR A 42 3.16 22.97 6.03
C TYR A 42 3.70 24.18 6.80
N THR A 43 4.21 23.96 8.01
CA THR A 43 4.72 25.03 8.88
C THR A 43 6.19 24.82 9.22
N GLU A 44 7.00 25.86 9.05
CA GLU A 44 8.42 25.84 9.37
C GLU A 44 8.87 27.02 10.21
N VAL A 45 9.89 26.77 11.04
CA VAL A 45 10.58 27.75 11.90
C VAL A 45 12.05 27.47 11.72
N LEU A 46 12.84 28.52 11.48
CA LEU A 46 14.28 28.44 11.32
C LEU A 46 14.97 29.06 12.53
N ASP A 47 15.68 28.25 13.32
CA ASP A 47 16.53 28.69 14.43
C ASP A 47 17.99 28.59 13.99
N THR A 48 18.61 29.73 13.71
CA THR A 48 20.01 29.83 13.25
C THR A 48 20.88 30.30 14.41
N LYS A 49 21.82 29.46 14.85
CA LYS A 49 22.80 29.76 15.90
C LYS A 49 24.20 29.74 15.32
N TYR A 50 24.97 30.81 15.50
CA TYR A 50 26.36 30.86 15.05
C TYR A 50 27.26 31.65 16.01
N GLY A 51 28.55 31.28 16.04
CA GLY A 51 29.60 31.89 16.86
C GLY A 51 30.90 31.09 16.76
N THR A 52 32.04 31.70 17.10
CA THR A 52 33.37 31.08 16.92
C THR A 52 33.87 30.33 18.15
N THR A 53 33.32 30.61 19.34
CA THR A 53 33.64 29.91 20.60
C THR A 53 32.39 29.55 21.44
N GLY A 54 31.20 29.63 20.84
CA GLY A 54 29.90 29.42 21.48
C GLY A 54 28.75 29.85 20.56
N VAL A 55 27.57 30.11 21.11
CA VAL A 55 26.47 30.80 20.38
C VAL A 55 26.62 32.29 20.62
N ASP A 56 27.27 33.00 19.68
CA ASP A 56 27.46 34.45 19.75
C ASP A 56 26.22 35.21 19.25
N SER A 57 25.44 34.58 18.38
CA SER A 57 24.19 35.13 17.84
C SER A 57 23.18 34.02 17.54
N GLN A 58 21.91 34.29 17.85
CA GLN A 58 20.78 33.43 17.55
C GLN A 58 19.71 34.24 16.83
N PHE A 59 19.27 33.75 15.67
CA PHE A 59 18.15 34.30 14.90
C PHE A 59 17.08 33.23 14.77
N VAL A 60 15.88 33.52 15.29
CA VAL A 60 14.72 32.65 15.13
C VAL A 60 13.74 33.37 14.22
N ASN A 61 13.47 32.82 13.04
CA ASN A 61 12.42 33.31 12.17
C ASN A 61 11.05 32.99 12.74
N ASP A 62 10.07 33.86 12.49
CA ASP A 62 8.67 33.56 12.77
C ASP A 62 8.20 32.33 11.98
N SER A 63 7.22 31.63 12.55
CA SER A 63 6.56 30.50 11.93
C SER A 63 5.96 30.91 10.58
N GLN A 64 6.43 30.29 9.49
CA GLN A 64 5.85 30.45 8.15
C GLN A 64 4.97 29.23 7.86
N THR A 65 3.73 29.46 7.45
CA THR A 65 2.77 28.40 7.07
C THR A 65 2.46 28.51 5.58
N TYR A 66 2.57 27.39 4.88
CA TYR A 66 2.31 27.23 3.46
C TYR A 66 1.17 26.24 3.29
N ASP A 67 0.01 26.73 2.85
CA ASP A 67 -1.15 25.89 2.56
C ASP A 67 -1.19 25.56 1.06
N PHE A 68 -1.44 24.30 0.74
CA PHE A 68 -1.48 23.81 -0.63
C PHE A 68 -2.57 22.75 -0.81
N SER A 69 -3.52 23.03 -1.70
CA SER A 69 -4.61 22.10 -2.03
C SER A 69 -4.43 21.50 -3.43
N TYR A 70 -4.55 20.18 -3.53
CA TYR A 70 -4.44 19.45 -4.80
C TYR A 70 -5.37 18.24 -4.86
N LYS A 71 -5.68 17.81 -6.08
CA LYS A 71 -6.46 16.61 -6.36
C LYS A 71 -5.53 15.48 -6.77
N LEU A 72 -5.71 14.32 -6.15
CA LEU A 72 -4.97 13.10 -6.45
C LEU A 72 -5.94 12.06 -7.01
N ARG A 73 -5.60 11.48 -8.17
CA ARG A 73 -6.34 10.36 -8.75
C ARG A 73 -5.48 9.10 -8.67
N THR A 74 -5.99 8.06 -8.01
CA THR A 74 -5.31 6.75 -7.96
C THR A 74 -5.58 5.91 -9.20
N PRO A 75 -4.79 4.86 -9.48
CA PRO A 75 -5.04 3.97 -10.59
C PRO A 75 -6.31 3.16 -10.42
N LEU A 76 -6.86 2.73 -11.55
CA LEU A 76 -7.85 1.66 -11.60
C LEU A 76 -7.17 0.32 -11.21
N LYS A 77 -7.91 -0.54 -10.50
CA LYS A 77 -7.46 -1.89 -10.14
C LYS A 77 -8.45 -2.93 -10.66
N ALA A 78 -7.92 -3.90 -11.39
CA ALA A 78 -8.67 -5.06 -11.85
C ALA A 78 -8.16 -6.31 -11.13
N THR A 79 -9.08 -7.15 -10.65
CA THR A 79 -8.77 -8.41 -9.98
C THR A 79 -9.51 -9.55 -10.67
N ALA A 80 -8.81 -10.64 -10.94
CA ALA A 80 -9.39 -11.90 -11.36
C ALA A 80 -8.96 -13.00 -10.41
N GLY A 81 -9.86 -13.93 -10.09
CA GLY A 81 -9.57 -14.99 -9.14
C GLY A 81 -10.34 -16.27 -9.40
N ILE A 82 -9.80 -17.38 -8.92
CA ILE A 82 -10.41 -18.70 -8.95
C ILE A 82 -10.36 -19.32 -7.56
N GLY A 83 -11.46 -19.94 -7.16
CA GLY A 83 -11.57 -20.73 -5.93
C GLY A 83 -12.11 -22.13 -6.23
N LEU A 84 -11.42 -23.14 -5.73
CA LEU A 84 -11.82 -24.54 -5.78
C LEU A 84 -12.26 -24.98 -4.38
N PHE A 85 -13.52 -25.34 -4.21
CA PHE A 85 -14.14 -25.70 -2.94
C PHE A 85 -14.29 -27.21 -2.83
N VAL A 86 -13.76 -27.79 -1.75
CA VAL A 86 -13.89 -29.21 -1.46
C VAL A 86 -15.00 -29.39 -0.42
N ASN A 87 -16.23 -29.57 -0.91
CA ASN A 87 -17.44 -29.76 -0.09
C ASN A 87 -17.54 -28.72 1.05
N LYS A 88 -17.76 -29.18 2.28
CA LYS A 88 -17.77 -28.37 3.51
C LYS A 88 -16.45 -28.43 4.28
N GLN A 89 -15.41 -29.01 3.66
CA GLN A 89 -14.12 -29.28 4.30
C GLN A 89 -13.08 -28.20 4.00
N GLY A 90 -13.20 -27.44 2.91
CA GLY A 90 -12.21 -26.39 2.65
C GLY A 90 -12.24 -25.83 1.24
N PHE A 91 -11.24 -25.02 0.93
CA PHE A 91 -11.04 -24.48 -0.41
C PHE A 91 -9.58 -24.10 -0.66
N ILE A 92 -9.21 -24.02 -1.93
CA ILE A 92 -7.97 -23.41 -2.41
C ILE A 92 -8.37 -22.26 -3.32
N SER A 93 -7.64 -21.15 -3.26
CA SER A 93 -7.91 -19.95 -4.02
C SER A 93 -6.64 -19.34 -4.57
N ALA A 94 -6.76 -18.72 -5.73
CA ALA A 94 -5.72 -17.94 -6.38
C ALA A 94 -6.34 -16.66 -6.95
N ASP A 95 -5.74 -15.51 -6.66
CA ASP A 95 -6.13 -14.22 -7.20
C ASP A 95 -4.95 -13.51 -7.85
N VAL A 96 -5.25 -12.73 -8.87
CA VAL A 96 -4.32 -11.83 -9.56
C VAL A 96 -4.92 -10.44 -9.61
N ASP A 97 -4.19 -9.45 -9.11
CA ASP A 97 -4.52 -8.03 -9.29
C ASP A 97 -3.60 -7.40 -10.33
N TYR A 98 -4.18 -6.59 -11.19
CA TYR A 98 -3.46 -5.70 -12.10
C TYR A 98 -3.74 -4.25 -11.74
N VAL A 99 -2.68 -3.47 -11.54
CA VAL A 99 -2.74 -2.03 -11.21
C VAL A 99 -1.70 -1.28 -12.04
N ASP A 100 -2.11 -0.23 -12.75
CA ASP A 100 -1.19 0.63 -13.50
C ASP A 100 -0.83 1.90 -12.73
N TYR A 101 0.25 1.86 -11.95
CA TYR A 101 0.70 3.00 -11.15
C TYR A 101 1.14 4.21 -11.98
N SER A 102 1.45 4.04 -13.26
CA SER A 102 1.76 5.16 -14.15
C SER A 102 0.54 6.06 -14.44
N LYS A 103 -0.67 5.61 -14.07
CA LYS A 103 -1.93 6.35 -14.20
C LYS A 103 -2.29 7.18 -12.97
N ILE A 104 -1.42 7.22 -11.94
CA ILE A 104 -1.55 8.22 -10.88
C ILE A 104 -1.48 9.60 -11.54
N SER A 105 -2.37 10.51 -11.16
CA SER A 105 -2.29 11.88 -11.65
C SER A 105 -2.68 12.89 -10.58
N PHE A 106 -2.00 14.02 -10.60
CA PHE A 106 -2.24 15.19 -9.79
C PHE A 106 -2.90 16.30 -10.64
N SER A 107 -3.76 17.10 -10.01
CA SER A 107 -4.34 18.31 -10.62
C SER A 107 -4.54 19.38 -9.55
N SER A 108 -4.41 20.66 -9.91
CA SER A 108 -4.58 21.76 -8.96
C SER A 108 -6.06 22.00 -8.67
N VAL A 109 -6.35 22.54 -7.49
CA VAL A 109 -7.70 23.00 -7.13
C VAL A 109 -7.99 24.38 -7.77
N ASP A 110 -6.98 25.27 -7.81
CA ASP A 110 -7.16 26.68 -8.22
C ASP A 110 -6.30 27.12 -9.43
N ASN A 111 -5.78 26.18 -10.24
CA ASN A 111 -4.82 26.44 -11.34
C ASN A 111 -3.48 27.11 -10.93
N LEU A 112 -3.24 27.29 -9.63
CA LEU A 112 -1.94 27.67 -9.09
C LEU A 112 -0.96 26.48 -9.20
N ASN A 113 0.33 26.77 -9.42
CA ASN A 113 1.41 25.77 -9.49
C ASN A 113 1.22 24.69 -10.58
N SER A 114 0.62 25.04 -11.74
CA SER A 114 0.39 24.11 -12.86
C SER A 114 1.66 23.45 -13.37
N ASP A 115 2.77 24.19 -13.38
CA ASP A 115 4.06 23.69 -13.87
C ASP A 115 4.61 22.60 -12.95
N VAL A 116 4.56 22.83 -11.63
CA VAL A 116 4.95 21.85 -10.61
C VAL A 116 4.09 20.57 -10.71
N ILE A 117 2.79 20.71 -10.94
CA ILE A 117 1.89 19.56 -11.11
C ILE A 117 2.19 18.78 -12.39
N SER A 118 2.51 19.48 -13.48
CA SER A 118 2.91 18.86 -14.75
C SER A 118 4.23 18.09 -14.61
N GLU A 119 5.20 18.68 -13.90
CA GLU A 119 6.46 18.02 -13.56
C GLU A 119 6.24 16.77 -12.70
N ASN A 120 5.45 16.87 -11.63
CA ASN A 120 5.11 15.73 -10.77
C ASN A 120 4.41 14.59 -11.55
N ASN A 121 3.47 14.93 -12.44
CA ASN A 121 2.82 13.95 -13.30
C ASN A 121 3.80 13.28 -14.26
N SER A 122 4.73 14.04 -14.83
CA SER A 122 5.78 13.51 -15.69
C SER A 122 6.72 12.59 -14.93
N GLU A 123 7.08 12.94 -13.70
CA GLU A 123 7.87 12.09 -12.82
C GLU A 123 7.15 10.78 -12.49
N VAL A 124 5.86 10.83 -12.17
CA VAL A 124 5.03 9.63 -11.95
C VAL A 124 5.08 8.71 -13.17
N ILE A 125 4.85 9.25 -14.36
CA ILE A 125 4.85 8.47 -15.61
C ILE A 125 6.23 7.86 -15.84
N ASN A 126 7.32 8.58 -15.59
CA ASN A 126 8.68 8.08 -15.83
C ASN A 126 9.14 7.06 -14.76
N THR A 127 8.63 7.18 -13.54
CA THR A 127 9.06 6.38 -12.39
C THR A 127 8.28 5.08 -12.25
N TYR A 128 6.97 5.11 -12.49
CA TYR A 128 6.06 4.01 -12.20
C TYR A 128 5.62 3.22 -13.45
N LYS A 129 5.33 1.93 -13.23
CA LYS A 129 4.78 0.97 -14.21
C LYS A 129 3.59 0.23 -13.63
N SER A 130 2.96 -0.57 -14.48
CA SER A 130 2.01 -1.57 -14.02
C SER A 130 2.65 -2.63 -13.13
N ALA A 131 2.00 -2.95 -12.02
CA ALA A 131 2.36 -4.04 -11.15
C ALA A 131 1.28 -5.12 -11.18
N VAL A 132 1.74 -6.37 -11.10
CA VAL A 132 0.87 -7.53 -10.94
C VAL A 132 1.10 -8.11 -9.56
N ASN A 133 0.02 -8.32 -8.82
CA ASN A 133 0.05 -8.92 -7.50
C ASN A 133 -0.64 -10.28 -7.56
N TYR A 134 -0.06 -11.27 -6.90
CA TYR A 134 -0.61 -12.63 -6.86
C TYR A 134 -0.88 -13.03 -5.42
N ARG A 135 -1.98 -13.71 -5.17
CA ARG A 135 -2.32 -14.29 -3.87
C ARG A 135 -2.75 -15.72 -4.05
N LEU A 136 -2.26 -16.58 -3.17
CA LEU A 136 -2.65 -17.98 -3.04
C LEU A 136 -3.10 -18.20 -1.60
N GLY A 137 -4.22 -18.89 -1.43
CA GLY A 137 -4.77 -19.17 -0.10
C GLY A 137 -5.43 -20.54 -0.07
N ALA A 138 -5.30 -21.23 1.05
CA ALA A 138 -5.96 -22.49 1.31
C ALA A 138 -6.59 -22.49 2.71
N GLU A 139 -7.79 -23.05 2.81
CA GLU A 139 -8.49 -23.30 4.05
C GLU A 139 -8.87 -24.78 4.14
N TYR A 140 -8.67 -25.38 5.31
CA TYR A 140 -9.09 -26.74 5.60
C TYR A 140 -9.72 -26.84 6.99
N LYS A 141 -10.86 -27.51 7.08
CA LYS A 141 -11.69 -27.63 8.28
C LYS A 141 -11.70 -29.07 8.76
N ILE A 142 -11.31 -29.25 10.02
CA ILE A 142 -11.30 -30.53 10.74
C ILE A 142 -12.22 -30.37 11.95
N GLN A 143 -13.45 -30.88 11.86
CA GLN A 143 -14.47 -30.73 12.90
C GLN A 143 -14.70 -29.25 13.29
N ASN A 144 -14.25 -28.86 14.47
CA ASN A 144 -14.37 -27.52 15.06
C ASN A 144 -13.13 -26.64 14.79
N ILE A 145 -12.06 -27.21 14.23
CA ILE A 145 -10.80 -26.52 13.92
C ILE A 145 -10.79 -26.14 12.44
N MET A 146 -10.30 -24.94 12.14
CA MET A 146 -10.05 -24.46 10.78
C MET A 146 -8.60 -24.03 10.67
N LEU A 147 -7.90 -24.59 9.69
CA LEU A 147 -6.53 -24.24 9.36
C LEU A 147 -6.55 -23.37 8.11
N ARG A 148 -5.78 -22.30 8.14
CA ARG A 148 -5.61 -21.37 7.02
C ARG A 148 -4.14 -21.19 6.72
N ALA A 149 -3.80 -21.17 5.45
CA ALA A 149 -2.47 -20.81 4.98
C ALA A 149 -2.61 -19.91 3.76
N GLY A 150 -1.69 -18.97 3.61
CA GLY A 150 -1.71 -18.06 2.47
C GLY A 150 -0.32 -17.52 2.15
N TYR A 151 -0.10 -17.28 0.85
CA TYR A 151 1.10 -16.66 0.32
C TYR A 151 0.71 -15.57 -0.68
N GLY A 152 1.31 -14.40 -0.55
CA GLY A 152 1.03 -13.27 -1.44
C GLY A 152 2.32 -12.58 -1.86
N VAL A 153 2.35 -12.14 -3.11
CA VAL A 153 3.42 -11.32 -3.66
C VAL A 153 2.82 -10.07 -4.26
N LYS A 154 3.26 -8.90 -3.79
CA LYS A 154 2.99 -7.62 -4.43
C LYS A 154 4.18 -7.25 -5.29
N GLY A 155 3.93 -7.03 -6.58
CA GLY A 155 4.94 -6.60 -7.54
C GLY A 155 5.43 -5.19 -7.26
N SER A 156 6.66 -4.89 -7.65
CA SER A 156 7.19 -3.52 -7.55
C SER A 156 6.52 -2.62 -8.59
N PRO A 157 6.06 -1.41 -8.20
CA PRO A 157 5.50 -0.46 -9.14
C PRO A 157 6.56 0.34 -9.90
N TYR A 158 7.86 0.15 -9.67
CA TYR A 158 8.93 0.97 -10.27
C TYR A 158 9.47 0.43 -11.62
N LYS A 159 9.74 1.35 -12.57
CA LYS A 159 10.27 1.05 -13.91
C LYS A 159 11.75 0.63 -13.92
N GLU A 160 12.58 1.33 -13.16
CA GLU A 160 14.04 1.25 -13.30
C GLU A 160 14.66 -0.07 -12.80
N PRO A 161 15.63 -0.66 -13.53
CA PRO A 161 16.25 -1.94 -13.16
C PRO A 161 17.02 -1.89 -11.84
N LYS A 162 17.53 -0.71 -11.43
CA LYS A 162 18.25 -0.53 -10.15
C LYS A 162 17.36 -0.66 -8.91
N ASN A 163 16.04 -0.43 -9.04
CA ASN A 163 15.05 -0.47 -7.94
C ASN A 163 13.92 -1.47 -8.23
N SER A 164 14.11 -2.39 -9.17
CA SER A 164 13.06 -3.30 -9.65
C SER A 164 12.57 -4.29 -8.59
N THR A 165 13.37 -4.54 -7.56
CA THR A 165 13.01 -5.32 -6.36
C THR A 165 12.56 -4.44 -5.19
N ALA A 166 12.75 -3.13 -5.28
CA ALA A 166 12.33 -2.20 -4.24
C ALA A 166 10.81 -2.21 -4.10
N LEU A 167 10.35 -2.32 -2.86
CA LEU A 167 8.95 -2.47 -2.45
C LEU A 167 8.24 -3.73 -2.97
N LYS A 168 8.94 -4.68 -3.62
CA LYS A 168 8.39 -6.02 -3.81
C LYS A 168 8.14 -6.60 -2.42
N THR A 169 6.87 -6.89 -2.14
CA THR A 169 6.44 -7.33 -0.82
C THR A 169 5.96 -8.77 -0.89
N GLU A 170 6.58 -9.63 -0.10
CA GLU A 170 6.18 -11.02 0.07
C GLU A 170 5.49 -11.16 1.41
N THR A 171 4.38 -11.89 1.43
CA THR A 171 3.58 -12.10 2.64
C THR A 171 3.31 -13.58 2.79
N PHE A 172 3.78 -14.15 3.90
CA PHE A 172 3.40 -15.48 4.34
C PHE A 172 2.41 -15.34 5.49
N SER A 173 1.36 -16.15 5.49
CA SER A 173 0.35 -16.13 6.54
C SER A 173 -0.12 -17.53 6.89
N GLY A 174 -0.38 -17.73 8.17
CA GLY A 174 -0.96 -18.96 8.71
C GLY A 174 -1.99 -18.60 9.76
N GLY A 175 -3.01 -19.43 9.93
CA GLY A 175 -4.04 -19.19 10.93
C GLY A 175 -4.69 -20.47 11.42
N LEU A 176 -5.13 -20.41 12.67
CA LEU A 176 -5.91 -21.44 13.33
C LEU A 176 -7.18 -20.81 13.88
N GLY A 177 -8.32 -21.34 13.47
CA GLY A 177 -9.63 -20.98 13.97
C GLY A 177 -10.24 -22.13 14.75
N TYR A 178 -10.92 -21.81 15.85
CA TYR A 178 -11.72 -22.75 16.61
C TYR A 178 -13.16 -22.22 16.72
N ARG A 179 -14.13 -23.12 16.61
CA ARG A 179 -15.57 -22.80 16.63
C ARG A 179 -16.27 -23.64 17.70
N ILE A 180 -16.94 -22.97 18.64
CA ILE A 180 -17.70 -23.60 19.74
C ILE A 180 -19.09 -23.00 19.76
N ASN A 181 -20.09 -23.75 19.27
CA ASN A 181 -21.48 -23.28 19.16
C ASN A 181 -21.54 -21.91 18.45
N ASN A 182 -21.95 -20.88 19.17
CA ASN A 182 -22.06 -19.51 18.68
C ASN A 182 -20.75 -18.73 18.76
N TYR A 183 -19.76 -19.20 19.52
CA TYR A 183 -18.49 -18.51 19.74
C TYR A 183 -17.41 -18.96 18.77
N TYR A 184 -16.49 -18.05 18.51
CA TYR A 184 -15.32 -18.33 17.71
C TYR A 184 -14.07 -17.64 18.22
N ILE A 185 -12.95 -18.33 18.05
CA ILE A 185 -11.60 -17.82 18.35
C ILE A 185 -10.77 -18.03 17.10
N ASP A 186 -10.09 -17.00 16.63
CA ASP A 186 -9.17 -17.08 15.49
C ASP A 186 -7.81 -16.50 15.90
N LEU A 187 -6.75 -17.28 15.69
CA LEU A 187 -5.36 -16.88 15.81
C LEU A 187 -4.75 -16.81 14.41
N ALA A 188 -4.16 -15.68 14.04
CA ALA A 188 -3.49 -15.51 12.76
C ALA A 188 -2.06 -15.00 12.97
N TYR A 189 -1.14 -15.56 12.20
CA TYR A 189 0.23 -15.11 12.08
C TYR A 189 0.48 -14.61 10.65
N GLN A 190 1.14 -13.47 10.53
CA GLN A 190 1.53 -12.91 9.25
C GLN A 190 2.99 -12.46 9.31
N ASN A 191 3.79 -12.92 8.35
CA ASN A 191 5.13 -12.42 8.11
C ASN A 191 5.14 -11.65 6.78
N VAL A 192 5.54 -10.38 6.83
CA VAL A 192 5.65 -9.49 5.68
C VAL A 192 7.11 -9.14 5.49
N SER A 193 7.65 -9.40 4.31
CA SER A 193 9.04 -9.10 3.94
C SER A 193 9.08 -8.23 2.70
N TYR A 194 9.87 -7.16 2.71
CA TYR A 194 10.13 -6.34 1.53
C TYR A 194 11.53 -5.76 1.55
N ASN A 195 12.09 -5.54 0.37
CA ASN A 195 13.36 -4.83 0.21
C ASN A 195 13.07 -3.37 -0.07
N ALA A 196 13.82 -2.46 0.57
CA ALA A 196 13.77 -1.04 0.32
C ALA A 196 15.18 -0.53 0.06
N ASP A 197 15.35 0.23 -1.01
CA ASP A 197 16.60 0.93 -1.27
C ASP A 197 16.53 2.30 -0.61
N PHE A 198 17.37 2.52 0.39
CA PHE A 198 17.45 3.79 1.09
C PHE A 198 18.59 4.63 0.52
N ARG A 199 18.27 5.89 0.19
CA ARG A 199 19.22 6.91 -0.27
C ARG A 199 19.01 8.16 0.57
N PRO A 200 19.96 8.54 1.44
CA PRO A 200 19.79 9.69 2.33
C PRO A 200 19.88 11.04 1.59
N TYR A 201 20.57 11.09 0.45
CA TYR A 201 20.68 12.29 -0.39
C TYR A 201 21.02 11.88 -1.83
N THR A 202 20.79 12.77 -2.79
CA THR A 202 21.14 12.58 -4.20
C THR A 202 22.22 13.58 -4.62
N LEU A 203 23.38 13.10 -5.05
CA LEU A 203 24.46 13.92 -5.62
C LEU A 203 24.28 14.10 -7.13
N ALA A 204 24.68 15.26 -7.66
CA ALA A 204 24.54 15.65 -9.07
C ALA A 204 25.16 14.68 -10.10
N ALA A 205 26.04 13.77 -9.68
CA ALA A 205 26.67 12.74 -10.53
C ALA A 205 26.07 11.32 -10.36
N GLY A 206 24.95 11.18 -9.65
CA GLY A 206 24.27 9.88 -9.44
C GLY A 206 25.02 8.89 -8.54
N LYS A 207 26.20 9.23 -8.02
CA LYS A 207 26.99 8.43 -7.08
C LYS A 207 26.59 8.72 -5.64
N SER A 208 25.34 8.44 -5.31
CA SER A 208 24.86 8.56 -3.94
C SER A 208 25.00 7.20 -3.23
N PRO A 209 25.44 7.16 -1.97
CA PRO A 209 25.47 5.91 -1.23
C PRO A 209 24.05 5.34 -1.14
N SER A 210 23.89 4.08 -1.52
CA SER A 210 22.62 3.36 -1.44
C SER A 210 22.77 2.16 -0.50
N ALA A 211 21.84 2.00 0.42
CA ALA A 211 21.74 0.82 1.26
C ALA A 211 20.51 0.00 0.84
N ASN A 212 20.71 -1.28 0.56
CA ASN A 212 19.60 -2.21 0.39
C ASN A 212 19.18 -2.73 1.77
N VAL A 213 17.97 -2.39 2.20
CA VAL A 213 17.42 -2.74 3.51
C VAL A 213 16.33 -3.78 3.33
N LYS A 214 16.53 -4.97 3.89
CA LYS A 214 15.49 -5.98 4.00
C LYS A 214 14.69 -5.74 5.28
N ASN A 215 13.44 -5.34 5.13
CA ASN A 215 12.50 -5.17 6.22
C ASN A 215 11.64 -6.43 6.36
N THR A 216 11.56 -6.95 7.59
CA THR A 216 10.71 -8.10 7.92
C THR A 216 9.85 -7.73 9.12
N ARG A 217 8.54 -7.90 9.00
CA ARG A 217 7.58 -7.63 10.06
C ARG A 217 6.74 -8.88 10.33
N SER A 218 6.70 -9.29 11.58
CA SER A 218 5.85 -10.37 12.06
C SER A 218 4.71 -9.82 12.89
N ASN A 219 3.48 -10.16 12.52
CA ASN A 219 2.26 -9.77 13.22
C ASN A 219 1.53 -11.01 13.73
N ILE A 220 0.99 -10.93 14.94
CA ILE A 220 0.10 -11.94 15.52
C ILE A 220 -1.22 -11.25 15.84
N PHE A 221 -2.32 -11.87 15.44
CA PHE A 221 -3.67 -11.38 15.67
C PHE A 221 -4.47 -12.45 16.41
N LEU A 222 -5.15 -12.05 17.48
CA LEU A 222 -6.12 -12.88 18.18
C LEU A 222 -7.49 -12.20 18.08
N THR A 223 -8.49 -12.93 17.59
CA THR A 223 -9.87 -12.45 17.47
C THR A 223 -10.80 -13.40 18.20
N ILE A 224 -11.72 -12.85 18.99
CA ILE A 224 -12.77 -13.59 19.69
C ILE A 224 -14.09 -12.94 19.33
N GLY A 225 -15.10 -13.74 18.98
CA GLY A 225 -16.42 -13.23 18.64
C GLY A 225 -17.52 -14.23 18.90
N SER A 226 -18.77 -13.77 18.75
CA SER A 226 -19.97 -14.58 18.88
C SER A 226 -20.93 -14.28 17.74
N ARG A 227 -21.66 -15.29 17.27
CA ARG A 227 -22.74 -15.19 16.29
C ARG A 227 -24.07 -15.20 17.04
N PHE A 228 -24.84 -14.14 16.89
CA PHE A 228 -26.20 -14.00 17.39
C PHE A 228 -27.21 -14.33 16.29
#